data_AF-A0A7X3XK18-F1
#
_entry.id   AF-A0A7X3XK18-F1
#
_cell.length_a   1.000
_cell.length_b   1.000
_cell.length_c   1.000
_cell.angle_alpha   90.00
_cell.angle_beta   90.00
_cell.angle_gamma   90.00
#
_symmetry.space_group_name_H-M   'P 1'
#
loop_
_entity.id
_entity.type
_entity.pdbx_description
1 polymer ?
#
loop_
_entity_poly.entity_id
_entity_poly.type
_entity_poly.pdbx_seq_one_letter_code
_entity_poly.pdbx_strand_id
1 'polypeptide(L)'
;MRRSLFFVVLIAVYVAVTIVHDAGSAEEIRVWGGKLEDFKDSKGRIWHGGQNEKEKWGGWIDLQPRIAEVRNLTKDAQKLAKKEGYDEELFYAVSWAKFPDVVKVDLNTGKGMFNVTYLVGEHWSPNNRGFDIIIEEEVVEPLYVTPGKDEIDIKRYEGIEVKDKVMSLEFAGNQKTGKGDLNAMFSAIEVTPVLAVDPKQKLATTWGALKGERN
;
A
#
# COMPACT_ATOMS: atom_id res chain seq x y z
N MET A 1 -47.23 -13.47 24.99
CA MET A 1 -45.76 -13.71 24.98
C MET A 1 -45.18 -14.06 23.60
N ARG A 2 -45.92 -14.70 22.67
CA ARG A 2 -45.40 -15.15 21.35
C ARG A 2 -44.97 -14.04 20.37
N ARG A 3 -45.59 -12.85 20.42
CA ARG A 3 -45.25 -11.71 19.56
C ARG A 3 -43.91 -11.05 19.91
N SER A 4 -43.55 -10.98 21.20
CA SER A 4 -42.30 -10.35 21.66
C SER A 4 -41.06 -11.17 21.26
N LEU A 5 -41.16 -12.50 21.29
CA LEU A 5 -40.06 -13.39 20.87
C LEU A 5 -39.75 -13.27 19.36
N PHE A 6 -40.77 -13.09 18.53
CA PHE A 6 -40.61 -12.95 17.08
C PHE A 6 -39.90 -11.65 16.68
N PHE A 7 -40.22 -10.54 17.37
CA PHE A 7 -39.54 -9.25 17.17
C PHE A 7 -38.08 -9.28 17.62
N VAL A 8 -37.77 -9.97 18.72
CA VAL A 8 -36.38 -10.12 19.21
C VAL A 8 -35.54 -10.94 18.22
N VAL A 9 -36.10 -12.00 17.63
CA VAL A 9 -35.42 -12.79 16.59
C VAL A 9 -35.18 -11.97 15.32
N LEU A 10 -36.17 -11.17 14.89
CA LEU A 10 -36.01 -10.28 13.73
C LEU A 10 -34.91 -9.22 13.94
N ILE A 11 -34.83 -8.63 15.14
CA ILE A 11 -33.78 -7.68 15.49
C ILE A 11 -32.41 -8.39 15.55
N ALA A 12 -32.32 -9.58 16.15
CA ALA A 12 -31.08 -10.34 16.21
C ALA A 12 -30.59 -10.75 14.81
N VAL A 13 -31.49 -11.14 13.92
CA VAL A 13 -31.17 -11.45 12.50
C VAL A 13 -30.74 -10.17 11.77
N TYR A 14 -31.43 -9.05 11.96
CA TYR A 14 -31.05 -7.77 11.35
C TYR A 14 -29.67 -7.30 11.84
N VAL A 15 -29.39 -7.41 13.13
CA VAL A 15 -28.08 -7.10 13.72
C VAL A 15 -27.01 -8.07 13.20
N ALA A 16 -27.30 -9.36 13.09
CA ALA A 16 -26.37 -10.33 12.53
C ALA A 16 -26.07 -10.07 11.04
N VAL A 17 -27.10 -9.74 10.24
CA VAL A 17 -26.94 -9.42 8.81
C VAL A 17 -26.15 -8.13 8.61
N THR A 18 -26.38 -7.10 9.43
CA THR A 18 -25.63 -5.83 9.37
C THR A 18 -24.17 -6.01 9.77
N ILE A 19 -23.88 -6.80 10.81
CA ILE A 19 -22.51 -7.14 11.22
C ILE A 19 -21.78 -7.92 10.12
N VAL A 20 -22.45 -8.90 9.49
CA VAL A 20 -21.85 -9.69 8.39
C VAL A 20 -21.64 -8.86 7.12
N HIS A 21 -22.54 -7.92 6.81
CA HIS A 21 -22.34 -6.98 5.70
C HIS A 21 -21.22 -5.96 5.93
N ASP A 22 -20.97 -5.58 7.18
CA ASP A 22 -19.91 -4.61 7.51
C ASP A 22 -18.50 -5.23 7.54
N ALA A 23 -18.41 -6.56 7.58
CA ALA A 23 -17.17 -7.33 7.47
C ALA A 23 -16.77 -7.56 6.00
N GLY A 24 -16.57 -6.46 5.25
CA GLY A 24 -15.91 -6.55 3.93
C GLY A 24 -14.57 -7.28 4.08
N SER A 25 -14.29 -8.25 3.21
CA SER A 25 -13.04 -9.01 3.25
C SER A 25 -11.85 -8.09 3.09
N ALA A 26 -10.79 -8.30 3.86
CA ALA A 26 -9.52 -7.60 3.66
C ALA A 26 -8.96 -7.98 2.27
N GLU A 27 -8.84 -6.98 1.38
CA GLU A 27 -8.40 -7.14 0.00
C GLU A 27 -6.94 -6.74 -0.17
N GLU A 28 -6.25 -7.49 -1.01
CA GLU A 28 -4.90 -7.15 -1.46
C GLU A 28 -5.00 -6.24 -2.68
N ILE A 29 -4.37 -5.06 -2.62
CA ILE A 29 -4.49 -4.03 -3.66
C ILE A 29 -3.10 -3.54 -4.07
N ARG A 30 -2.91 -3.34 -5.37
CA ARG A 30 -1.65 -2.89 -5.96
C ARG A 30 -1.89 -1.78 -6.94
N VAL A 31 -1.03 -0.77 -6.92
CA VAL A 31 -1.12 0.41 -7.80
C VAL A 31 0.20 0.62 -8.52
N TRP A 32 0.13 0.82 -9.84
CA TRP A 32 1.26 1.20 -10.69
C TRP A 32 1.14 2.68 -11.06
N GLY A 33 2.05 3.49 -10.51
CA GLY A 33 2.10 4.94 -10.70
C GLY A 33 2.34 5.33 -12.15
N GLY A 34 1.84 6.51 -12.54
CA GLY A 34 2.08 7.09 -13.86
C GLY A 34 1.40 6.39 -15.03
N LYS A 35 0.61 5.33 -14.80
CA LYS A 35 -0.04 4.53 -15.85
C LYS A 35 -1.55 4.52 -15.70
N LEU A 36 -2.24 4.51 -16.85
CA LEU A 36 -3.70 4.42 -16.92
C LEU A 36 -4.19 2.97 -16.92
N GLU A 37 -3.50 2.12 -17.66
CA GLU A 37 -3.85 0.72 -17.85
C GLU A 37 -3.28 -0.16 -16.73
N ASP A 38 -4.00 -1.24 -16.43
CA ASP A 38 -3.55 -2.27 -15.51
C ASP A 38 -2.38 -3.07 -16.11
N PHE A 39 -1.47 -3.51 -15.24
CA PHE A 39 -0.34 -4.35 -15.58
C PHE A 39 -0.41 -5.68 -14.86
N LYS A 40 -0.24 -6.77 -15.61
CA LYS A 40 -0.08 -8.11 -15.05
C LYS A 40 1.39 -8.47 -15.02
N ASP A 41 1.94 -8.62 -13.82
CA ASP A 41 3.35 -8.91 -13.66
C ASP A 41 3.69 -10.40 -13.94
N SER A 42 4.98 -10.71 -13.93
CA SER A 42 5.52 -12.05 -14.18
C SER A 42 5.03 -13.13 -13.22
N LYS A 43 4.49 -12.73 -12.05
CA LYS A 43 3.88 -13.62 -11.05
C LYS A 43 2.36 -13.72 -11.21
N GLY A 44 1.79 -13.03 -12.18
CA GLY A 44 0.37 -12.99 -12.46
C GLY A 44 -0.42 -12.06 -11.54
N ARG A 45 0.24 -11.21 -10.76
CA ARG A 45 -0.42 -10.20 -9.92
C ARG A 45 -0.88 -9.04 -10.79
N ILE A 46 -2.05 -8.49 -10.49
CA ILE A 46 -2.57 -7.30 -11.16
C ILE A 46 -2.13 -6.07 -10.39
N TRP A 47 -1.59 -5.11 -11.11
CA TRP A 47 -1.23 -3.77 -10.64
C TRP A 47 -2.15 -2.78 -11.34
N HIS A 48 -2.98 -2.08 -10.57
CA HIS A 48 -3.95 -1.16 -11.14
C HIS A 48 -3.30 0.13 -11.59
N GLY A 49 -3.76 0.69 -12.72
CA GLY A 49 -3.26 1.97 -13.22
C GLY A 49 -3.51 3.12 -12.24
N GLY A 50 -2.45 3.74 -11.73
CA GLY A 50 -2.50 4.83 -10.75
C GLY A 50 -2.98 6.19 -11.29
N GLN A 51 -3.42 6.25 -12.54
CA GLN A 51 -4.01 7.46 -13.16
C GLN A 51 -5.55 7.47 -13.12
N ASN A 52 -6.18 6.49 -12.44
CA ASN A 52 -7.64 6.42 -12.27
C ASN A 52 -8.08 7.03 -10.91
N GLU A 53 -9.17 7.82 -10.90
CA GLU A 53 -9.63 8.58 -9.71
C GLU A 53 -10.34 7.68 -8.67
N LYS A 54 -11.44 7.03 -9.06
CA LYS A 54 -12.34 6.34 -8.13
C LYS A 54 -12.89 5.07 -8.77
N GLU A 55 -12.01 4.07 -8.84
CA GLU A 55 -12.40 2.73 -9.25
C GLU A 55 -12.88 1.91 -8.06
N LYS A 56 -13.40 0.71 -8.34
CA LYS A 56 -13.85 -0.22 -7.30
C LYS A 56 -12.76 -0.54 -6.27
N TRP A 57 -11.50 -0.65 -6.72
CA TRP A 57 -10.35 -0.92 -5.87
C TRP A 57 -9.81 0.34 -5.17
N GLY A 58 -10.21 1.54 -5.60
CA GLY A 58 -9.65 2.80 -5.15
C GLY A 58 -9.16 3.67 -6.29
N GLY A 59 -8.24 4.59 -5.99
CA GLY A 59 -7.64 5.48 -6.97
C GLY A 59 -7.13 6.77 -6.35
N TRP A 60 -6.66 7.69 -7.18
CA TRP A 60 -6.21 8.99 -6.69
C TRP A 60 -7.39 9.84 -6.20
N ILE A 61 -7.17 10.62 -5.15
CA ILE A 61 -8.16 11.56 -4.65
C ILE A 61 -7.60 12.99 -4.70
N ASP A 62 -8.50 13.96 -4.61
CA ASP A 62 -8.25 15.41 -4.67
C ASP A 62 -7.67 15.92 -6.00
N LEU A 63 -6.48 15.48 -6.40
CA LEU A 63 -5.79 15.95 -7.58
C LEU A 63 -5.18 14.79 -8.38
N GLN A 64 -5.44 14.77 -9.69
CA GLN A 64 -4.80 13.81 -10.59
C GLN A 64 -3.28 13.93 -10.51
N PRO A 65 -2.56 12.84 -10.16
CA PRO A 65 -1.11 12.85 -10.13
C PRO A 65 -0.55 13.07 -11.54
N ARG A 66 0.52 13.86 -11.64
CA ARG A 66 1.29 14.01 -12.87
C ARG A 66 2.09 12.73 -13.13
N ILE A 67 2.49 12.56 -14.39
CA ILE A 67 3.27 11.40 -14.82
C ILE A 67 4.73 11.78 -15.07
N ALA A 68 5.64 10.86 -14.79
CA ALA A 68 7.02 10.91 -15.24
C ALA A 68 7.52 9.50 -15.59
N GLU A 69 8.55 9.43 -16.44
CA GLU A 69 9.14 8.18 -16.89
C GLU A 69 10.62 8.11 -16.48
N VAL A 70 10.95 7.09 -15.70
CA VAL A 70 12.34 6.70 -15.49
C VAL A 70 12.80 6.05 -16.78
N ARG A 71 13.90 6.53 -17.37
CA ARG A 71 14.35 6.05 -18.68
C ARG A 71 15.25 4.83 -18.58
N ASN A 72 16.05 4.75 -17.52
CA ASN A 72 17.03 3.71 -17.31
C ASN A 72 16.97 3.29 -15.84
N LEU A 73 17.36 2.04 -15.58
CA LEU A 73 17.71 1.56 -14.25
C LEU A 73 19.16 1.09 -14.26
N THR A 74 19.86 1.33 -13.17
CA THR A 74 21.18 0.72 -12.96
C THR A 74 21.04 -0.80 -12.83
N LYS A 75 22.10 -1.55 -13.14
CA LYS A 75 22.09 -3.01 -12.97
C LYS A 75 21.83 -3.45 -11.53
N ASP A 76 22.28 -2.64 -10.57
CA ASP A 76 22.05 -2.92 -9.15
C ASP A 76 20.58 -2.70 -8.77
N ALA A 77 19.94 -1.66 -9.31
CA ALA A 77 18.50 -1.46 -9.17
C ALA A 77 17.69 -2.61 -9.78
N GLN A 78 18.01 -3.02 -11.00
CA GLN A 78 17.39 -4.19 -11.65
C GLN A 78 17.53 -5.48 -10.83
N LYS A 79 18.74 -5.72 -10.33
CA LYS A 79 19.04 -6.86 -9.46
C LYS A 79 18.25 -6.79 -8.14
N LEU A 80 18.11 -5.60 -7.56
CA LEU A 80 17.33 -5.37 -6.35
C LEU A 80 15.84 -5.65 -6.60
N ALA A 81 15.24 -5.10 -7.67
CA ALA A 81 13.85 -5.36 -8.05
C ALA A 81 13.58 -6.87 -8.16
N LYS A 82 14.42 -7.58 -8.92
CA LYS A 82 14.29 -9.03 -9.08
C LYS A 82 14.45 -9.80 -7.78
N LYS A 83 15.43 -9.42 -6.94
CA LYS A 83 15.66 -10.04 -5.62
C LYS A 83 14.44 -9.89 -4.71
N GLU A 84 13.83 -8.71 -4.72
CA GLU A 84 12.63 -8.40 -3.95
C GLU A 84 11.35 -8.95 -4.62
N GLY A 85 11.48 -9.51 -5.82
CA GLY A 85 10.41 -10.20 -6.52
C GLY A 85 9.42 -9.27 -7.22
N TYR A 86 9.91 -8.14 -7.73
CA TYR A 86 9.17 -7.18 -8.54
C TYR A 86 9.72 -7.14 -9.96
N ASP A 87 8.82 -6.89 -10.90
CA ASP A 87 9.16 -6.62 -12.31
C ASP A 87 9.75 -5.21 -12.41
N GLU A 88 10.78 -5.04 -13.23
CA GLU A 88 11.48 -3.74 -13.39
C GLU A 88 10.56 -2.69 -13.99
N GLU A 89 9.60 -3.13 -14.81
CA GLU A 89 8.48 -2.38 -15.41
C GLU A 89 7.81 -1.44 -14.42
N LEU A 90 7.67 -1.88 -13.16
CA LEU A 90 7.00 -1.10 -12.11
C LEU A 90 7.75 0.20 -11.79
N PHE A 91 9.07 0.24 -11.94
CA PHE A 91 9.92 1.39 -11.59
C PHE A 91 10.11 2.37 -12.75
N TYR A 92 9.72 2.01 -13.97
CA TYR A 92 9.87 2.88 -15.14
C TYR A 92 8.80 3.98 -15.24
N ALA A 93 7.78 3.93 -14.39
CA ALA A 93 6.68 4.89 -14.37
C ALA A 93 6.49 5.47 -12.96
N VAL A 94 6.06 6.73 -12.91
CA VAL A 94 5.94 7.49 -11.66
C VAL A 94 4.68 8.35 -11.69
N SER A 95 3.93 8.31 -10.59
CA SER A 95 2.94 9.34 -10.21
C SER A 95 3.61 10.37 -9.31
N TRP A 96 3.42 11.66 -9.56
CA TRP A 96 3.99 12.73 -8.75
C TRP A 96 3.10 13.97 -8.64
N ALA A 97 3.31 14.80 -7.62
CA ALA A 97 2.58 16.07 -7.42
C ALA A 97 3.55 17.22 -7.26
N LYS A 98 3.21 18.39 -7.83
CA LYS A 98 4.05 19.58 -7.73
C LYS A 98 3.83 20.24 -6.36
N PHE A 99 4.87 20.36 -5.55
CA PHE A 99 4.79 21.07 -4.26
C PHE A 99 4.19 22.49 -4.45
N PRO A 100 3.21 22.90 -3.62
CA PRO A 100 2.77 22.27 -2.37
C PRO A 100 1.67 21.20 -2.50
N ASP A 101 1.29 20.82 -3.72
CA ASP A 101 0.34 19.73 -3.93
C ASP A 101 0.93 18.40 -3.46
N VAL A 102 0.04 17.48 -3.09
CA VAL A 102 0.36 16.15 -2.57
C VAL A 102 -0.16 15.08 -3.52
N VAL A 103 0.44 13.89 -3.44
CA VAL A 103 -0.14 12.70 -4.08
C VAL A 103 -0.97 12.00 -3.03
N LYS A 104 -2.27 11.82 -3.28
CA LYS A 104 -3.17 11.06 -2.41
C LYS A 104 -3.83 9.93 -3.14
N VAL A 105 -3.91 8.78 -2.49
CA VAL A 105 -4.53 7.57 -3.01
C VAL A 105 -5.36 6.94 -1.89
N ASP A 106 -6.62 6.67 -2.18
CA ASP A 106 -7.49 5.89 -1.31
C ASP A 106 -7.70 4.51 -1.92
N LEU A 107 -7.54 3.46 -1.12
CA LEU A 107 -7.66 2.07 -1.54
C LEU A 107 -8.76 1.37 -0.74
N ASN A 108 -9.71 0.74 -1.42
CA ASN A 108 -10.85 0.06 -0.78
C ASN A 108 -10.44 -1.32 -0.21
N THR A 109 -9.51 -1.34 0.74
CA THR A 109 -8.87 -2.55 1.28
C THR A 109 -9.77 -3.37 2.20
N GLY A 110 -10.87 -2.80 2.71
CA GLY A 110 -11.59 -3.40 3.84
C GLY A 110 -10.92 -3.12 5.19
N LYS A 111 -11.53 -3.56 6.28
CA LYS A 111 -11.01 -3.35 7.65
C LYS A 111 -9.98 -4.41 8.00
N GLY A 112 -8.96 -4.05 8.76
CA GLY A 112 -7.99 -5.01 9.29
C GLY A 112 -6.58 -4.46 9.40
N MET A 113 -5.63 -5.38 9.59
CA MET A 113 -4.21 -5.09 9.63
C MET A 113 -3.59 -5.37 8.27
N PHE A 114 -2.73 -4.48 7.78
CA PHE A 114 -2.11 -4.57 6.46
C PHE A 114 -0.62 -4.28 6.53
N ASN A 115 0.12 -4.84 5.57
CA ASN A 115 1.46 -4.42 5.24
C ASN A 115 1.44 -3.61 3.95
N VAL A 116 2.15 -2.50 3.94
CA VAL A 116 2.28 -1.61 2.78
C VAL A 116 3.72 -1.63 2.30
N THR A 117 3.93 -1.91 1.02
CA THR A 117 5.22 -1.75 0.35
C THR A 117 5.14 -0.55 -0.58
N TYR A 118 6.03 0.41 -0.35
CA TYR A 118 6.23 1.58 -1.21
C TYR A 118 7.44 1.33 -2.12
N LEU A 119 7.26 1.59 -3.42
CA LEU A 119 8.28 1.41 -4.44
C LEU A 119 8.49 2.70 -5.23
N VAL A 120 9.75 3.05 -5.48
CA VAL A 120 10.08 4.22 -6.29
C VAL A 120 11.34 4.00 -7.13
N GLY A 121 11.30 4.47 -8.38
CA GLY A 121 12.49 4.69 -9.21
C GLY A 121 12.75 6.19 -9.37
N GLU A 122 13.99 6.63 -9.16
CA GLU A 122 14.36 8.04 -9.26
C GLU A 122 15.25 8.30 -10.49
N HIS A 123 14.89 9.32 -11.28
CA HIS A 123 15.63 9.71 -12.50
C HIS A 123 15.80 11.22 -12.66
N TRP A 124 14.97 12.02 -11.99
CA TRP A 124 14.81 13.45 -12.24
C TRP A 124 15.51 14.32 -11.20
N SER A 125 15.43 13.96 -9.92
CA SER A 125 16.03 14.73 -8.81
C SER A 125 16.75 13.80 -7.82
N PRO A 126 17.80 13.11 -8.27
CA PRO A 126 18.48 12.08 -7.49
C PRO A 126 19.04 12.64 -6.18
N ASN A 127 18.80 11.92 -5.06
CA ASN A 127 19.19 12.33 -3.71
C ASN A 127 18.71 13.72 -3.27
N ASN A 128 17.73 14.29 -3.98
CA ASN A 128 17.33 15.69 -3.84
C ASN A 128 15.81 15.90 -3.78
N ARG A 129 15.01 14.82 -3.80
CA ARG A 129 13.57 14.88 -3.55
C ARG A 129 13.28 14.53 -2.10
N GLY A 130 12.63 15.42 -1.36
CA GLY A 130 12.32 15.23 0.06
C GLY A 130 10.82 15.33 0.37
N PHE A 131 10.25 14.30 1.00
CA PHE A 131 8.84 14.27 1.41
C PHE A 131 8.62 13.33 2.60
N ASP A 132 7.45 13.42 3.20
CA ASP A 132 6.96 12.45 4.18
C ASP A 132 6.07 11.42 3.47
N ILE A 133 6.11 10.17 3.94
CA ILE A 133 5.15 9.13 3.57
C ILE A 133 4.17 8.99 4.73
N ILE A 134 2.89 9.15 4.42
CA ILE A 134 1.79 9.17 5.37
C ILE A 134 0.82 8.05 5.00
N ILE A 135 0.44 7.24 5.98
CA ILE A 135 -0.54 6.16 5.80
C ILE A 135 -1.50 6.21 6.99
N GLU A 136 -2.81 6.18 6.73
CA GLU A 136 -3.84 6.29 7.78
C GLU A 136 -3.62 7.51 8.70
N GLU A 137 -3.32 8.68 8.11
CA GLU A 137 -3.02 9.94 8.82
C GLU A 137 -1.74 9.93 9.70
N GLU A 138 -1.00 8.82 9.75
CA GLU A 138 0.27 8.70 10.48
C GLU A 138 1.47 8.89 9.53
N VAL A 139 2.45 9.70 9.95
CA VAL A 139 3.74 9.83 9.25
C VAL A 139 4.58 8.58 9.52
N VAL A 140 4.52 7.59 8.63
CA VAL A 140 5.23 6.31 8.76
C VAL A 140 6.70 6.39 8.34
N GLU A 141 7.05 7.32 7.46
CA GLU A 141 8.43 7.60 7.05
C GLU A 141 8.64 9.12 6.97
N PRO A 142 9.12 9.75 8.04
CA PRO A 142 9.40 11.17 8.07
C PRO A 142 10.70 11.49 7.32
N LEU A 143 10.73 12.63 6.62
CA LEU A 143 11.92 13.16 5.97
C LEU A 143 12.55 12.20 4.94
N TYR A 144 11.74 11.38 4.28
CA TYR A 144 12.18 10.48 3.23
C TYR A 144 12.87 11.26 2.09
N VAL A 145 13.95 10.67 1.57
CA VAL A 145 14.70 11.20 0.43
C VAL A 145 14.84 10.10 -0.62
N THR A 146 14.50 10.40 -1.87
CA THR A 146 14.63 9.43 -2.97
C THR A 146 16.09 9.02 -3.23
N PRO A 147 16.31 7.82 -3.80
CA PRO A 147 17.65 7.29 -4.03
C PRO A 147 18.41 8.07 -5.11
N GLY A 148 19.59 7.55 -5.50
CA GLY A 148 20.40 8.10 -6.56
C GLY A 148 19.76 8.01 -7.94
N LYS A 149 20.52 8.45 -8.94
CA LYS A 149 20.04 8.51 -10.32
C LYS A 149 19.91 7.11 -10.90
N ASP A 150 18.75 6.84 -11.50
CA ASP A 150 18.40 5.55 -12.11
C ASP A 150 18.44 4.40 -11.08
N GLU A 151 18.30 4.74 -9.79
CA GLU A 151 18.23 3.81 -8.67
C GLU A 151 16.78 3.64 -8.20
N ILE A 152 16.56 2.59 -7.42
CA ILE A 152 15.25 2.30 -6.82
C ILE A 152 15.38 2.21 -5.31
N ASP A 153 14.29 2.47 -4.61
CA ASP A 153 14.12 2.17 -3.20
C ASP A 153 12.80 1.44 -2.98
N ILE A 154 12.78 0.54 -2.00
CA ILE A 154 11.65 -0.30 -1.63
C ILE A 154 11.52 -0.24 -0.11
N LYS A 155 10.46 0.39 0.39
CA LYS A 155 10.16 0.52 1.81
C LYS A 155 8.98 -0.36 2.20
N ARG A 156 9.00 -0.90 3.42
CA ARG A 156 7.94 -1.76 3.95
C ARG A 156 7.48 -1.23 5.30
N TYR A 157 6.18 -1.09 5.44
CA TYR A 157 5.50 -0.67 6.65
C TYR A 157 4.56 -1.79 7.06
N GLU A 158 4.70 -2.28 8.28
CA GLU A 158 3.96 -3.45 8.76
C GLU A 158 2.93 -3.04 9.80
N GLY A 159 1.81 -3.77 9.84
CA GLY A 159 0.81 -3.60 10.89
C GLY A 159 0.06 -2.27 10.84
N ILE A 160 -0.26 -1.77 9.65
CA ILE A 160 -1.14 -0.62 9.44
C ILE A 160 -2.60 -1.05 9.70
N GLU A 161 -3.28 -0.40 10.65
CA GLU A 161 -4.68 -0.67 10.98
C GLU A 161 -5.63 0.20 10.16
N VAL A 162 -6.47 -0.41 9.33
CA VAL A 162 -7.53 0.28 8.58
C VAL A 162 -8.87 0.07 9.27
N LYS A 163 -9.53 1.17 9.66
CA LYS A 163 -10.75 1.15 10.50
C LYS A 163 -12.05 1.31 9.73
N ASP A 164 -12.02 2.04 8.62
CA ASP A 164 -13.21 2.49 7.88
C ASP A 164 -13.33 1.87 6.48
N LYS A 165 -12.54 0.81 6.21
CA LYS A 165 -12.45 0.04 4.95
C LYS A 165 -11.64 0.69 3.84
N VAL A 166 -11.17 1.91 4.04
CA VAL A 166 -10.38 2.62 3.04
C VAL A 166 -9.02 2.88 3.63
N MET A 167 -7.98 2.36 3.00
CA MET A 167 -6.62 2.77 3.32
C MET A 167 -6.30 4.07 2.60
N SER A 168 -5.95 5.11 3.33
CA SER A 168 -5.48 6.37 2.78
C SER A 168 -3.95 6.43 2.79
N LEU A 169 -3.38 6.77 1.64
CA LEU A 169 -1.95 7.02 1.47
C LEU A 169 -1.74 8.44 0.95
N GLU A 170 -0.86 9.18 1.60
CA GLU A 170 -0.47 10.53 1.21
C GLU A 170 1.06 10.66 1.14
N PHE A 171 1.53 11.32 0.09
CA PHE A 171 2.93 11.67 -0.09
C PHE A 171 3.04 13.19 -0.17
N ALA A 172 3.72 13.80 0.79
CA ALA A 172 3.71 15.24 0.99
C ALA A 172 5.12 15.83 1.11
N GLY A 173 5.44 16.79 0.23
CA GLY A 173 6.74 17.47 0.23
C GLY A 173 7.07 18.12 1.57
N ASN A 174 8.28 17.87 2.09
CA ASN A 174 8.66 18.35 3.42
C ASN A 174 9.94 19.20 3.38
N GLN A 175 9.80 20.50 3.64
CA GLN A 175 10.91 21.46 3.66
C GLN A 175 11.99 21.11 4.70
N LYS A 176 11.64 20.39 5.78
CA LYS A 176 12.60 20.00 6.84
C LYS A 176 13.63 18.97 6.36
N THR A 177 13.40 18.34 5.20
CA THR A 177 14.38 17.44 4.57
C THR A 177 15.65 18.16 4.13
N GLY A 178 15.60 19.51 3.99
CA GLY A 178 16.69 20.32 3.47
C GLY A 178 16.97 20.10 1.98
N LYS A 179 16.06 19.42 1.26
CA LYS A 179 16.21 19.09 -0.16
C LYS A 179 15.60 20.16 -1.07
N GLY A 180 16.17 20.28 -2.27
CA GLY A 180 15.79 21.32 -3.24
C GLY A 180 14.54 20.99 -4.06
N ASP A 181 14.17 19.70 -4.18
CA ASP A 181 12.94 19.26 -4.80
C ASP A 181 12.03 18.64 -3.72
N LEU A 182 10.77 19.06 -3.68
CA LEU A 182 9.78 18.59 -2.70
C LEU A 182 8.56 17.98 -3.39
N ASN A 183 8.62 17.75 -4.70
CA ASN A 183 7.50 17.17 -5.44
C ASN A 183 7.40 15.69 -5.06
N ALA A 184 6.41 15.29 -4.27
CA ALA A 184 6.31 13.92 -3.77
C ALA A 184 5.92 12.94 -4.90
N MET A 185 6.33 11.68 -4.79
CA MET A 185 6.13 10.69 -5.85
C MET A 185 6.11 9.23 -5.38
N PHE A 186 5.57 8.36 -6.22
CA PHE A 186 5.68 6.90 -6.11
C PHE A 186 5.72 6.24 -7.49
N SER A 187 6.40 5.10 -7.60
CA SER A 187 6.34 4.23 -8.79
C SER A 187 5.31 3.14 -8.63
N ALA A 188 5.24 2.50 -7.46
CA ALA A 188 4.20 1.52 -7.19
C ALA A 188 3.90 1.42 -5.68
N ILE A 189 2.71 0.92 -5.36
CA ILE A 189 2.24 0.67 -3.99
C ILE A 189 1.66 -0.75 -3.97
N GLU A 190 2.04 -1.56 -2.99
CA GLU A 190 1.44 -2.89 -2.75
C GLU A 190 0.93 -2.95 -1.31
N VAL A 191 -0.37 -3.22 -1.15
CA VAL A 191 -1.04 -3.38 0.14
C VAL A 191 -1.51 -4.82 0.27
N THR A 192 -1.06 -5.49 1.32
CA THR A 192 -1.34 -6.91 1.57
C THR A 192 -1.94 -7.10 2.96
N PRO A 193 -3.04 -7.86 3.11
CA PRO A 193 -3.61 -8.11 4.43
C PRO A 193 -2.65 -8.96 5.27
N VAL A 194 -2.48 -8.60 6.54
CA VAL A 194 -1.82 -9.46 7.52
C VAL A 194 -2.80 -10.59 7.84
N LEU A 195 -2.53 -11.77 7.28
CA LEU A 195 -3.30 -12.96 7.62
C LEU A 195 -3.19 -13.19 9.13
N ALA A 196 -4.34 -13.32 9.81
CA ALA A 196 -4.37 -13.74 11.19
C ALA A 196 -3.61 -15.07 11.31
N VAL A 197 -2.48 -15.09 12.03
CA VAL A 197 -1.78 -16.33 12.34
C VAL A 197 -2.78 -17.23 13.06
N ASP A 198 -3.10 -18.39 12.48
CA ASP A 198 -4.02 -19.34 13.11
C ASP A 198 -3.46 -19.67 14.51
N PRO A 199 -4.20 -19.37 15.60
CA PRO A 199 -3.77 -19.70 16.95
C PRO A 199 -3.38 -21.17 17.10
N LYS A 200 -3.97 -22.07 16.30
CA LYS A 200 -3.62 -23.50 16.27
C LYS A 200 -2.26 -23.75 15.62
N GLN A 201 -1.89 -23.02 14.56
CA GLN A 201 -0.54 -23.09 14.01
C GLN A 201 0.47 -22.57 15.02
N LYS A 202 0.20 -21.42 15.66
CA LYS A 202 1.09 -20.84 16.68
C LYS A 202 1.32 -21.79 17.85
N LEU A 203 0.25 -22.42 18.36
CA LEU A 203 0.34 -23.47 19.39
C LEU A 203 1.14 -24.68 18.88
N ALA A 204 0.87 -25.18 17.68
CA ALA A 204 1.58 -26.34 17.12
C ALA A 204 3.09 -26.09 16.97
N THR A 205 3.51 -24.88 16.58
CA THR A 205 4.94 -24.52 16.48
C THR A 205 5.59 -24.44 17.85
N THR A 206 4.91 -23.86 18.86
CA THR A 206 5.42 -23.80 20.24
C THR A 206 5.56 -25.19 20.87
N TRP A 207 4.59 -26.09 20.65
CA TRP A 207 4.68 -27.48 21.13
C TRP A 207 5.73 -28.32 20.39
N GLY A 208 5.95 -28.05 19.09
CA GLY A 208 7.01 -28.68 18.30
C GLY A 208 8.41 -28.31 18.79
N ALA A 209 8.64 -27.03 19.09
CA ALA A 209 9.91 -26.54 19.64
C ALA A 209 10.19 -27.14 21.04
N LEU A 210 9.20 -27.17 21.93
CA LEU A 210 9.31 -27.75 23.28
C LEU A 210 9.55 -29.27 23.29
N LYS A 211 9.16 -29.99 22.24
CA LYS A 211 9.47 -31.43 22.09
C LYS A 211 10.86 -31.66 21.49
N GLY A 212 11.34 -30.76 20.63
CA GLY A 212 12.68 -30.83 20.05
C GLY A 212 13.81 -30.61 21.07
N GLU A 213 13.57 -29.79 22.11
CA GLU A 213 14.55 -29.55 23.19
C GLU A 213 14.60 -30.66 24.26
N ARG A 214 13.80 -31.72 24.15
CA ARG A 214 13.80 -32.85 25.09
C ARG A 214 14.52 -34.10 24.57
N ASN A 215 15.24 -34.00 23.46
CA ASN A 215 16.11 -35.05 22.91
C ASN A 215 17.58 -34.66 22.98
#